data_AF-A0A0A8B558-F1
#
_entry.id   AF-A0A0A8B558-F1
#
_cell.length_a   1.000
_cell.length_b   1.000
_cell.length_c   1.000
_cell.angle_alpha   90.00
_cell.angle_beta   90.00
_cell.angle_gamma   90.00
#
_symmetry.space_group_name_H-M   'P 1'
#
loop_
_entity.id
_entity.type
_entity.pdbx_description
1 polymer ?
#
loop_
_entity_poly.entity_id
_entity_poly.type
_entity_poly.pdbx_seq_one_letter_code
_entity_poly.pdbx_strand_id
1 'polypeptide(L)'
;MIKVAVAGYAGRMGSAVVDAVGAADDMVVACGIDPNAPDRDFPVFAAIDDALSAVDFDVLVDFTQPSSVYANLAAALAQGKDCVVGTTGLTNDQLEELSAKAAAGACLFYAPNFTTGAVLMMQFAKAAAPFFPEAEVIEFHHCNKKDAPSGTAVRTAQMIAEARDRRTSQAPGRETEMEGMEGARGALVDGVPVHAVRSMGYVASQEVVFGSMGQTLSIRHDSWDRTSYMPGVLLGIRSVGARAGLIVGLENFMG
;
A
#
# COMPACT_ATOMS: atom_id res chain seq x y z
N MET A 1 2.16 19.84 16.27
CA MET A 1 0.95 19.39 15.55
C MET A 1 1.28 19.45 14.08
N ILE A 2 1.30 18.29 13.41
CA ILE A 2 1.50 18.20 11.95
C ILE A 2 0.19 18.62 11.29
N LYS A 3 0.25 19.62 10.41
CA LYS A 3 -0.90 20.11 9.65
C LYS A 3 -1.05 19.29 8.37
N VAL A 4 -2.17 18.59 8.23
CA VAL A 4 -2.39 17.64 7.13
C VAL A 4 -3.47 18.15 6.18
N ALA A 5 -3.12 18.29 4.90
CA ALA A 5 -4.10 18.46 3.83
C ALA A 5 -4.49 17.09 3.26
N VAL A 6 -5.78 16.85 3.05
CA VAL A 6 -6.28 15.56 2.53
C VAL A 6 -6.90 15.74 1.15
N ALA A 7 -6.24 15.24 0.10
CA ALA A 7 -6.79 15.20 -1.24
C ALA A 7 -7.63 13.93 -1.44
N GLY A 8 -8.86 14.13 -1.93
CA GLY A 8 -9.89 13.10 -2.02
C GLY A 8 -10.59 12.85 -0.69
N TYR A 9 -10.66 13.84 0.20
CA TYR A 9 -11.20 13.70 1.56
C TYR A 9 -12.66 13.23 1.62
N ALA A 10 -13.46 13.50 0.57
CA ALA A 10 -14.85 13.05 0.49
C ALA A 10 -14.98 11.60 0.02
N GLY A 11 -13.90 11.00 -0.49
CA GLY A 11 -13.85 9.60 -0.89
C GLY A 11 -13.76 8.64 0.29
N ARG A 12 -13.98 7.34 0.03
CA ARG A 12 -13.98 6.28 1.06
C ARG A 12 -12.68 6.17 1.86
N MET A 13 -11.53 6.39 1.21
CA MET A 13 -10.23 6.36 1.89
C MET A 13 -9.92 7.71 2.54
N GLY A 14 -10.16 8.82 1.84
CA GLY A 14 -9.93 10.15 2.37
C GLY A 14 -10.74 10.46 3.63
N SER A 15 -11.98 9.98 3.73
CA SER A 15 -12.80 10.13 4.94
C SER A 15 -12.17 9.42 6.14
N ALA A 16 -11.65 8.19 5.94
CA ALA A 16 -10.94 7.47 6.99
C ALA A 16 -9.64 8.18 7.40
N VAL A 17 -8.93 8.81 6.45
CA VAL A 17 -7.74 9.63 6.75
C VAL A 17 -8.12 10.83 7.59
N VAL A 18 -9.18 11.56 7.24
CA VAL A 18 -9.69 12.70 8.01
C VAL A 18 -10.00 12.27 9.45
N ASP A 19 -10.74 11.17 9.62
CA ASP A 19 -11.10 10.65 10.95
C ASP A 19 -9.85 10.24 11.75
N ALA A 20 -8.89 9.56 11.11
CA ALA A 20 -7.66 9.09 11.76
C ALA A 20 -6.73 10.25 12.16
N VAL A 21 -6.61 11.27 11.30
CA VAL A 21 -5.82 12.48 11.59
C VAL A 21 -6.49 13.29 12.69
N GLY A 22 -7.81 13.48 12.63
CA GLY A 22 -8.56 14.22 13.66
C GLY A 22 -8.55 13.54 15.03
N ALA A 23 -8.38 12.21 15.08
CA ALA A 23 -8.25 11.46 16.32
C ALA A 23 -6.81 11.37 16.86
N ALA A 24 -5.81 11.84 16.12
CA ALA A 24 -4.40 11.77 16.53
C ALA A 24 -3.98 13.02 17.32
N ASP A 25 -3.36 12.84 18.48
CA ASP A 25 -2.95 13.94 19.37
C ASP A 25 -1.84 14.85 18.81
N ASP A 26 -1.10 14.36 17.80
CA ASP A 26 0.05 15.04 17.21
C ASP A 26 -0.23 15.66 15.84
N MET A 27 -1.48 15.62 15.35
CA MET A 27 -1.87 16.07 14.02
C MET A 27 -3.17 16.87 14.01
N VAL A 28 -3.42 17.58 12.91
CA VAL A 28 -4.68 18.26 12.66
C VAL A 28 -4.99 18.29 11.16
N VAL A 29 -6.27 18.16 10.82
CA VAL A 29 -6.73 18.37 9.43
C VAL A 29 -6.71 19.86 9.14
N ALA A 30 -5.79 20.29 8.27
CA ALA A 30 -5.63 21.69 7.88
C ALA A 30 -6.65 22.09 6.80
N CYS A 31 -6.87 21.21 5.82
CA CYS A 31 -7.90 21.37 4.81
C CYS A 31 -8.21 20.06 4.07
N GLY A 32 -9.35 20.03 3.38
CA GLY A 32 -9.72 18.97 2.44
C GLY A 32 -9.71 19.48 1.00
N ILE A 33 -9.29 18.64 0.05
CA ILE A 33 -9.29 18.95 -1.37
C ILE A 33 -10.14 17.92 -2.11
N ASP A 34 -11.27 18.33 -2.68
CA ASP A 34 -12.12 17.49 -3.53
C ASP A 34 -12.99 18.37 -4.45
N PRO A 35 -13.06 18.10 -5.77
CA PRO A 35 -13.89 18.88 -6.70
C PRO A 35 -15.38 18.92 -6.35
N ASN A 36 -15.88 17.90 -5.64
CA ASN A 36 -17.28 17.78 -5.24
C ASN A 36 -17.47 18.08 -3.75
N ALA A 37 -16.64 18.96 -3.19
CA ALA A 37 -16.50 19.22 -1.76
C ALA A 37 -17.84 19.40 -1.02
N PRO A 38 -18.22 18.47 -0.11
CA PRO A 38 -19.21 18.77 0.92
C PRO A 38 -18.62 19.69 2.00
N ASP A 39 -19.42 20.57 2.57
CA ASP A 39 -18.98 21.39 3.71
C ASP A 39 -18.50 20.52 4.89
N ARG A 40 -17.45 20.98 5.55
CA ARG A 40 -16.84 20.39 6.74
C ARG A 40 -16.54 21.47 7.78
N ASP A 41 -16.14 21.03 8.96
CA ASP A 41 -15.67 21.86 10.07
C ASP A 41 -14.23 22.38 9.89
N PHE A 42 -13.57 22.02 8.78
CA PHE A 42 -12.28 22.54 8.32
C PHE A 42 -12.40 23.12 6.89
N PRO A 43 -11.47 24.00 6.46
CA PRO A 43 -11.48 24.56 5.10
C PRO A 43 -11.47 23.50 4.00
N VAL A 44 -12.28 23.68 2.96
CA VAL A 44 -12.35 22.78 1.80
C VAL A 44 -12.12 23.53 0.50
N PHE A 45 -11.42 22.88 -0.44
CA PHE A 45 -11.06 23.45 -1.73
C PHE A 45 -11.35 22.46 -2.87
N ALA A 46 -11.65 22.98 -4.06
CA ALA A 46 -11.86 22.16 -5.25
C ALA A 46 -10.54 21.68 -5.87
N ALA A 47 -9.47 22.47 -5.73
CA ALA A 47 -8.17 22.22 -6.32
C ALA A 47 -7.03 22.46 -5.32
N ILE A 48 -5.90 21.78 -5.55
CA ILE A 48 -4.68 21.89 -4.73
C ILE A 48 -4.10 23.30 -4.74
N ASP A 49 -4.15 24.01 -5.87
CA ASP A 49 -3.55 25.35 -6.01
C ASP A 49 -4.26 26.39 -5.13
N ASP A 50 -5.59 26.27 -5.02
CA ASP A 50 -6.40 27.11 -4.13
C ASP A 50 -6.05 26.84 -2.66
N ALA A 51 -5.92 25.55 -2.30
CA ALA A 51 -5.55 25.15 -0.95
C ALA A 51 -4.15 25.65 -0.56
N LEU A 52 -3.15 25.48 -1.44
CA LEU A 52 -1.78 25.96 -1.24
C LEU A 52 -1.72 27.49 -1.08
N SER A 53 -2.62 28.22 -1.74
CA SER A 53 -2.67 29.69 -1.67
C SER A 53 -3.38 30.21 -0.41
N ALA A 54 -4.27 29.42 0.18
CA ALA A 54 -5.16 29.87 1.26
C ALA A 54 -4.82 29.29 2.64
N VAL A 55 -4.22 28.09 2.70
CA VAL A 55 -3.96 27.38 3.96
C VAL A 55 -2.52 26.88 4.00
N ASP A 56 -1.84 27.16 5.11
CA ASP A 56 -0.54 26.56 5.39
C ASP A 56 -0.70 25.17 6.01
N PHE A 57 -0.12 24.15 5.37
CA PHE A 57 -0.06 22.77 5.84
C PHE A 57 1.34 22.18 5.66
N ASP A 58 1.67 21.11 6.38
CA ASP A 58 3.00 20.48 6.33
C ASP A 58 3.03 19.31 5.33
N VAL A 59 1.97 18.48 5.37
CA VAL A 59 1.89 17.22 4.61
C VAL A 59 0.61 17.17 3.76
N LEU A 60 0.73 16.81 2.50
CA LEU A 60 -0.38 16.41 1.64
C LEU A 60 -0.55 14.89 1.67
N VAL A 61 -1.73 14.40 2.02
CA VAL A 61 -2.12 13.00 1.90
C VAL A 61 -3.05 12.84 0.69
N ASP A 62 -2.65 12.03 -0.30
CA ASP A 62 -3.42 11.86 -1.54
C ASP A 62 -3.94 10.42 -1.71
N PHE A 63 -5.28 10.32 -1.68
CA PHE A 63 -6.06 9.12 -2.04
C PHE A 63 -7.11 9.45 -3.11
N THR A 64 -6.72 10.24 -4.11
CA THR A 64 -7.56 10.62 -5.25
C THR A 64 -7.59 9.54 -6.35
N GLN A 65 -7.74 9.95 -7.61
CA GLN A 65 -7.75 9.08 -8.79
C GLN A 65 -6.44 9.25 -9.57
N PRO A 66 -6.04 8.24 -10.37
CA PRO A 66 -4.81 8.30 -11.18
C PRO A 66 -4.69 9.55 -12.06
N SER A 67 -5.82 10.11 -12.51
CA SER A 67 -5.86 11.31 -13.35
C SER A 67 -5.48 12.61 -12.61
N SER A 68 -5.58 12.63 -11.28
CA SER A 68 -5.44 13.85 -10.47
C SER A 68 -4.17 13.86 -9.63
N VAL A 69 -3.76 12.68 -9.15
CA VAL A 69 -2.63 12.56 -8.21
C VAL A 69 -1.34 13.20 -8.73
N TYR A 70 -0.97 13.03 -10.01
CA TYR A 70 0.27 13.60 -10.54
C TYR A 70 0.30 15.13 -10.40
N ALA A 71 -0.79 15.80 -10.77
CA ALA A 71 -0.89 17.25 -10.70
C ALA A 71 -0.87 17.75 -9.24
N ASN A 72 -1.57 17.05 -8.34
CA ASN A 72 -1.57 17.36 -6.91
C ASN A 72 -0.16 17.30 -6.31
N LEU A 73 0.56 16.21 -6.59
CA LEU A 73 1.92 16.02 -6.10
C LEU A 73 2.89 17.04 -6.68
N ALA A 74 2.81 17.30 -7.98
CA ALA A 74 3.67 18.29 -8.63
C ALA A 74 3.53 19.68 -7.99
N ALA A 75 2.29 20.11 -7.72
CA ALA A 75 2.02 21.40 -7.09
C ALA A 75 2.52 21.46 -5.65
N ALA A 76 2.23 20.44 -4.83
CA ALA A 76 2.60 20.41 -3.42
C ALA A 76 4.12 20.29 -3.21
N LEU A 77 4.78 19.37 -3.94
CA LEU A 77 6.22 19.16 -3.85
C LEU A 77 7.02 20.39 -4.31
N ALA A 78 6.54 21.10 -5.34
CA ALA A 78 7.17 22.34 -5.81
C ALA A 78 7.17 23.46 -4.75
N GLN A 79 6.21 23.43 -3.81
CA GLN A 79 6.15 24.36 -2.67
C GLN A 79 6.80 23.83 -1.40
N GLY A 80 7.50 22.69 -1.47
CA GLY A 80 8.19 22.10 -0.33
C GLY A 80 7.28 21.38 0.65
N LYS A 81 6.07 21.01 0.25
CA LYS A 81 5.17 20.21 1.08
C LYS A 81 5.49 18.73 0.92
N ASP A 82 5.59 18.02 2.04
CA ASP A 82 5.76 16.57 2.02
C ASP A 82 4.50 15.90 1.50
N CYS A 83 4.65 14.78 0.80
CA CYS A 83 3.53 14.07 0.20
C CYS A 83 3.50 12.61 0.65
N VAL A 84 2.34 12.15 1.11
CA VAL A 84 2.04 10.76 1.45
C VAL A 84 0.97 10.24 0.49
N VAL A 85 1.31 9.25 -0.33
CA VAL A 85 0.49 8.88 -1.50
C VAL A 85 0.09 7.43 -1.44
N GLY A 86 -1.22 7.18 -1.49
CA GLY A 86 -1.82 5.86 -1.63
C GLY A 86 -2.59 5.66 -2.92
N THR A 87 -2.72 6.70 -3.75
CA THR A 87 -3.30 6.57 -5.08
C THR A 87 -2.42 5.70 -5.97
N THR A 88 -2.95 4.55 -6.39
CA THR A 88 -2.30 3.66 -7.34
C THR A 88 -2.31 4.26 -8.75
N GLY A 89 -1.40 3.82 -9.63
CA GLY A 89 -1.42 4.16 -11.06
C GLY A 89 -0.32 5.12 -11.51
N LEU A 90 0.48 5.63 -10.59
CA LEU A 90 1.75 6.29 -10.91
C LEU A 90 2.80 5.24 -11.27
N THR A 91 3.56 5.49 -12.35
CA THR A 91 4.73 4.68 -12.71
C THR A 91 5.93 5.09 -11.85
N ASN A 92 6.94 4.21 -11.77
CA ASN A 92 8.20 4.56 -11.09
C ASN A 92 8.86 5.79 -11.72
N ASP A 93 8.89 5.88 -13.05
CA ASP A 93 9.43 7.04 -13.77
C ASP A 93 8.71 8.34 -13.39
N GLN A 94 7.38 8.30 -13.22
CA GLN A 94 6.61 9.47 -12.78
C GLN A 94 6.95 9.85 -11.33
N LEU A 95 7.12 8.88 -10.43
CA LEU A 95 7.52 9.13 -9.04
C LEU A 95 8.92 9.75 -8.96
N GLU A 96 9.87 9.22 -9.74
CA GLU A 96 11.23 9.76 -9.84
C GLU A 96 11.23 11.18 -10.42
N GLU A 97 10.45 11.41 -11.49
CA GLU A 97 10.29 12.73 -12.09
C GLU A 97 9.73 13.76 -11.10
N LEU A 98 8.67 13.40 -10.37
CA LEU A 98 8.07 14.25 -9.34
C LEU A 98 9.07 14.57 -8.23
N SER A 99 9.79 13.56 -7.75
CA SER A 99 10.82 13.74 -6.72
C SER A 99 11.98 14.61 -7.19
N ALA A 100 12.37 14.53 -8.47
CA ALA A 100 13.45 15.34 -9.03
C ALA A 100 13.08 16.82 -9.18
N LYS A 101 11.78 17.12 -9.32
CA LYS A 101 11.24 18.48 -9.42
C LYS A 101 10.81 19.08 -8.07
N ALA A 102 10.86 18.29 -7.00
CA ALA A 102 10.48 18.72 -5.67
C ALA A 102 11.42 19.81 -5.13
N ALA A 103 10.89 20.72 -4.30
CA ALA A 103 11.72 21.68 -3.59
C ALA A 103 12.70 20.96 -2.66
N ALA A 104 13.88 21.57 -2.45
CA ALA A 104 14.92 20.97 -1.63
C ALA A 104 14.42 20.66 -0.21
N GLY A 105 14.55 19.41 0.21
CA GLY A 105 14.12 18.94 1.53
C GLY A 105 12.73 18.29 1.56
N ALA A 106 11.91 18.43 0.51
CA ALA A 106 10.61 17.78 0.45
C ALA A 106 10.72 16.26 0.28
N CYS A 107 9.84 15.53 0.94
CA CYS A 107 9.71 14.08 0.85
C CYS A 107 8.48 13.67 0.04
N LEU A 108 8.68 12.78 -0.93
CA LEU A 108 7.61 12.06 -1.61
C LEU A 108 7.59 10.62 -1.11
N PHE A 109 6.62 10.29 -0.27
CA PHE A 109 6.38 8.94 0.19
C PHE A 109 5.22 8.30 -0.58
N TYR A 110 5.52 7.23 -1.30
CA TYR A 110 4.54 6.40 -1.98
C TYR A 110 4.48 5.01 -1.32
N ALA A 111 3.29 4.57 -0.92
CA ALA A 111 3.09 3.22 -0.43
C ALA A 111 2.00 2.49 -1.25
N PRO A 112 2.34 1.36 -1.90
CA PRO A 112 1.34 0.54 -2.60
C PRO A 112 0.39 -0.17 -1.62
N ASN A 113 0.75 -0.25 -0.33
CA ASN A 113 -0.08 -0.78 0.74
C ASN A 113 0.28 -0.12 2.08
N PHE A 114 -0.69 0.52 2.72
CA PHE A 114 -0.54 1.17 4.03
C PHE A 114 -0.85 0.25 5.23
N THR A 115 -1.23 -1.01 4.99
CA THR A 115 -1.54 -1.92 6.09
C THR A 115 -0.25 -2.44 6.72
N THR A 116 0.07 -1.98 7.93
CA THR A 116 1.28 -2.37 8.65
C THR A 116 1.40 -3.89 8.81
N GLY A 117 0.30 -4.56 9.15
CA GLY A 117 0.26 -6.02 9.28
C GLY A 117 0.58 -6.77 7.99
N ALA A 118 0.06 -6.30 6.84
CA ALA A 118 0.37 -6.89 5.53
C ALA A 118 1.85 -6.69 5.17
N VAL A 119 2.39 -5.49 5.42
CA VAL A 119 3.80 -5.18 5.17
C VAL A 119 4.71 -6.05 6.05
N LEU A 120 4.40 -6.20 7.35
CA LEU A 120 5.15 -7.09 8.24
C LEU A 120 5.06 -8.55 7.80
N MET A 121 3.88 -9.03 7.41
CA MET A 121 3.73 -10.39 6.86
C MET A 121 4.64 -10.59 5.64
N MET A 122 4.75 -9.61 4.74
CA MET A 122 5.66 -9.68 3.59
C MET A 122 7.13 -9.72 4.00
N GLN A 123 7.52 -8.86 4.95
CA GLN A 123 8.91 -8.82 5.45
C GLN A 123 9.28 -10.10 6.21
N PHE A 124 8.38 -10.65 7.03
CA PHE A 124 8.62 -11.91 7.72
C PHE A 124 8.63 -13.11 6.77
N ALA A 125 7.76 -13.12 5.76
CA ALA A 125 7.82 -14.15 4.71
C ALA A 125 9.14 -14.09 3.94
N LYS A 126 9.61 -12.89 3.57
CA LYS A 126 10.93 -12.69 2.96
C LYS A 126 12.06 -13.22 3.86
N ALA A 127 12.01 -12.92 5.16
CA ALA A 127 13.02 -13.37 6.11
C ALA A 127 12.99 -14.89 6.35
N ALA A 128 11.82 -15.53 6.30
CA ALA A 128 11.66 -16.97 6.47
C ALA A 128 12.06 -17.76 5.21
N ALA A 129 11.82 -17.21 4.02
CA ALA A 129 11.97 -17.91 2.73
C ALA A 129 13.31 -18.65 2.53
N PRO A 130 14.49 -18.14 2.93
CA PRO A 130 15.75 -18.86 2.74
C PRO A 130 15.83 -20.21 3.47
N PHE A 131 15.05 -20.38 4.56
CA PHE A 131 15.14 -21.54 5.46
C PHE A 131 14.20 -22.69 5.08
N PHE A 132 13.25 -22.45 4.17
CA PHE A 132 12.24 -23.43 3.78
C PHE A 132 12.38 -23.80 2.30
N PRO A 133 12.37 -25.10 1.95
CA PRO A 133 12.40 -25.52 0.55
C PRO A 133 11.12 -25.14 -0.20
N GLU A 134 9.99 -25.15 0.48
CA GLU A 134 8.66 -24.94 -0.11
C GLU A 134 7.95 -23.73 0.49
N ALA A 135 7.27 -22.98 -0.37
CA ALA A 135 6.49 -21.81 0.00
C ALA A 135 5.31 -21.64 -0.97
N GLU A 136 4.11 -21.41 -0.45
CA GLU A 136 2.92 -21.07 -1.22
C GLU A 136 2.23 -19.84 -0.63
N VAL A 137 1.61 -19.01 -1.48
CA VAL A 137 0.86 -17.83 -1.08
C VAL A 137 -0.63 -18.07 -1.33
N ILE A 138 -1.46 -17.84 -0.33
CA ILE A 138 -2.92 -17.96 -0.44
C ILE A 138 -3.53 -16.61 -0.08
N GLU A 139 -4.30 -16.03 -1.00
CA GLU A 139 -4.96 -14.75 -0.80
C GLU A 139 -6.49 -14.90 -0.84
N PHE A 140 -7.18 -14.16 0.02
CA PHE A 140 -8.63 -14.21 0.20
C PHE A 140 -9.20 -12.81 0.06
N HIS A 141 -10.19 -12.64 -0.82
CA HIS A 141 -10.87 -11.36 -1.01
C HIS A 141 -12.37 -11.57 -1.23
N HIS A 142 -13.12 -10.47 -1.11
CA HIS A 142 -14.54 -10.45 -1.47
C HIS A 142 -14.77 -10.89 -2.93
N CYS A 143 -15.97 -11.43 -3.21
CA CYS A 143 -16.35 -11.92 -4.53
C CYS A 143 -16.27 -10.88 -5.68
N ASN A 144 -16.38 -9.58 -5.37
CA ASN A 144 -16.35 -8.51 -6.35
C ASN A 144 -14.94 -8.08 -6.80
N LYS A 145 -13.86 -8.70 -6.28
CA LYS A 145 -12.49 -8.32 -6.64
C LYS A 145 -12.16 -8.90 -8.01
N LYS A 146 -11.82 -8.02 -8.96
CA LYS A 146 -11.66 -8.36 -10.37
C LYS A 146 -10.33 -9.03 -10.70
N ASP A 147 -9.25 -8.57 -10.08
CA ASP A 147 -7.90 -9.07 -10.29
C ASP A 147 -7.62 -10.33 -9.44
N ALA A 148 -6.90 -11.28 -10.02
CA ALA A 148 -6.36 -12.46 -9.34
C ALA A 148 -5.07 -12.93 -10.04
N PRO A 149 -3.98 -13.18 -9.30
CA PRO A 149 -3.78 -12.88 -7.88
C PRO A 149 -3.79 -11.37 -7.57
N SER A 150 -4.02 -11.01 -6.31
CA SER A 150 -3.93 -9.62 -5.85
C SER A 150 -2.50 -9.08 -5.97
N GLY A 151 -2.36 -7.75 -6.15
CA GLY A 151 -1.04 -7.11 -6.20
C GLY A 151 -0.15 -7.37 -4.97
N THR A 152 -0.74 -7.47 -3.77
CA THR A 152 0.00 -7.84 -2.55
C THR A 152 0.50 -9.28 -2.61
N ALA A 153 -0.31 -10.23 -3.12
CA ALA A 153 0.10 -11.62 -3.27
C ALA A 153 1.22 -11.79 -4.30
N VAL A 154 1.11 -11.10 -5.44
CA VAL A 154 2.18 -11.06 -6.45
C VAL A 154 3.47 -10.53 -5.83
N ARG A 155 3.42 -9.38 -5.15
CA ARG A 155 4.60 -8.79 -4.51
C ARG A 155 5.20 -9.71 -3.44
N THR A 156 4.37 -10.37 -2.64
CA THR A 156 4.81 -11.32 -1.62
C THR A 156 5.55 -12.50 -2.25
N ALA A 157 4.98 -13.10 -3.30
CA ALA A 157 5.60 -14.20 -4.03
C ALA A 157 6.93 -13.79 -4.66
N GLN A 158 7.02 -12.59 -5.25
CA GLN A 158 8.27 -12.03 -5.78
C GLN A 158 9.34 -11.89 -4.68
N MET A 159 8.99 -11.31 -3.52
CA MET A 159 9.92 -11.16 -2.40
C MET A 159 10.41 -12.50 -1.86
N ILE A 160 9.53 -13.51 -1.79
CA ILE A 160 9.89 -14.89 -1.41
C ILE A 160 10.85 -15.48 -2.45
N ALA A 161 10.52 -15.37 -3.74
CA ALA A 161 11.33 -15.89 -4.83
C ALA A 161 12.73 -15.27 -4.84
N GLU A 162 12.83 -13.95 -4.70
CA GLU A 162 14.10 -13.21 -4.59
C GLU A 162 14.92 -13.67 -3.38
N ALA A 163 14.30 -13.78 -2.19
CA ALA A 163 15.01 -14.16 -0.98
C ALA A 163 15.56 -15.59 -1.00
N ARG A 164 14.99 -16.48 -1.82
CA ARG A 164 15.48 -17.86 -2.00
C ARG A 164 16.32 -18.05 -3.27
N ASP A 165 16.91 -16.98 -3.81
CA ASP A 165 17.70 -16.99 -5.05
C ASP A 165 16.97 -17.64 -6.23
N ARG A 166 15.65 -17.41 -6.33
CA ARG A 166 14.75 -17.98 -7.33
C ARG A 166 14.84 -19.52 -7.42
N ARG A 167 15.18 -20.18 -6.30
CA ARG A 167 15.18 -21.64 -6.19
C ARG A 167 13.84 -22.21 -6.66
N THR A 168 13.91 -23.17 -7.57
CA THR A 168 12.75 -23.93 -8.04
C THR A 168 12.24 -24.83 -6.92
N SER A 169 10.92 -24.81 -6.70
CA SER A 169 10.24 -25.77 -5.83
C SER A 169 10.53 -27.21 -6.29
N GLN A 170 10.72 -28.12 -5.35
CA GLN A 170 10.83 -29.56 -5.64
C GLN A 170 9.49 -30.28 -5.43
N ALA A 171 8.48 -29.58 -4.89
CA ALA A 171 7.13 -30.10 -4.81
C ALA A 171 6.56 -30.32 -6.24
N PRO A 172 5.75 -31.37 -6.44
CA PRO A 172 5.12 -31.59 -7.73
C PRO A 172 4.26 -30.41 -8.17
N GLY A 173 4.41 -30.02 -9.43
CA GLY A 173 3.73 -28.91 -10.05
C GLY A 173 2.53 -29.35 -10.90
N ARG A 174 2.29 -28.62 -11.98
CA ARG A 174 1.14 -28.81 -12.89
C ARG A 174 1.13 -30.17 -13.58
N GLU A 175 2.28 -30.84 -13.69
CA GLU A 175 2.41 -32.19 -14.24
C GLU A 175 1.67 -33.26 -13.43
N THR A 176 1.25 -32.95 -12.20
CA THR A 176 0.42 -33.82 -11.36
C THR A 176 -1.06 -33.44 -11.33
N GLU A 177 -1.47 -32.43 -12.11
CA GLU A 177 -2.88 -32.09 -12.25
C GLU A 177 -3.63 -33.22 -12.97
N MET A 178 -4.78 -33.59 -12.41
CA MET A 178 -5.66 -34.58 -13.03
C MET A 178 -6.30 -33.99 -14.29
N GLU A 179 -6.61 -34.85 -15.27
CA GLU A 179 -7.37 -34.44 -16.46
C GLU A 179 -8.68 -33.77 -16.05
N GLY A 180 -8.93 -32.56 -16.57
CA GLY A 180 -10.11 -31.74 -16.24
C GLY A 180 -10.01 -30.94 -14.93
N MET A 181 -8.84 -30.93 -14.28
CA MET A 181 -8.56 -30.16 -13.06
C MET A 181 -7.40 -29.17 -13.26
N GLU A 182 -7.29 -28.59 -14.45
CA GLU A 182 -6.22 -27.65 -14.79
C GLU A 182 -6.24 -26.42 -13.87
N GLY A 183 -5.08 -26.06 -13.33
CA GLY A 183 -4.94 -24.96 -12.38
C GLY A 183 -5.17 -25.34 -10.92
N ALA A 184 -5.38 -26.63 -10.60
CA ALA A 184 -5.50 -27.12 -9.23
C ALA A 184 -4.27 -26.82 -8.35
N ARG A 185 -3.09 -26.58 -8.95
CA ARG A 185 -1.86 -26.19 -8.22
C ARG A 185 -1.66 -24.67 -8.11
N GLY A 186 -2.63 -23.87 -8.55
CA GLY A 186 -2.57 -22.41 -8.49
C GLY A 186 -1.73 -21.78 -9.61
N ALA A 187 -1.63 -20.45 -9.59
CA ALA A 187 -0.78 -19.69 -10.51
C ALA A 187 0.69 -19.72 -10.06
N LEU A 188 1.64 -19.60 -10.98
CA LEU A 188 3.06 -19.46 -10.64
C LEU A 188 3.50 -18.01 -10.80
N VAL A 189 3.94 -17.39 -9.71
CA VAL A 189 4.58 -16.06 -9.70
C VAL A 189 6.05 -16.27 -9.36
N ASP A 190 6.94 -16.10 -10.34
CA ASP A 190 8.39 -16.36 -10.20
C ASP A 190 8.71 -17.75 -9.57
N GLY A 191 7.89 -18.76 -9.90
CA GLY A 191 8.05 -20.13 -9.39
C GLY A 191 7.51 -20.37 -7.97
N VAL A 192 6.82 -19.39 -7.37
CA VAL A 192 6.04 -19.56 -6.13
C VAL A 192 4.57 -19.79 -6.49
N PRO A 193 3.94 -20.90 -6.03
CA PRO A 193 2.51 -21.09 -6.19
C PRO A 193 1.69 -20.03 -5.45
N VAL A 194 0.68 -19.50 -6.13
CA VAL A 194 -0.24 -18.48 -5.62
C VAL A 194 -1.68 -18.90 -5.89
N HIS A 195 -2.48 -18.91 -4.82
CA HIS A 195 -3.88 -19.31 -4.83
C HIS A 195 -4.77 -18.13 -4.47
N ALA A 196 -5.83 -17.90 -5.25
CA ALA A 196 -6.74 -16.78 -5.05
C ALA A 196 -8.15 -17.27 -4.73
N VAL A 197 -8.60 -17.00 -3.50
CA VAL A 197 -9.94 -17.30 -3.01
C VAL A 197 -10.82 -16.05 -3.13
N ARG A 198 -12.01 -16.21 -3.70
CA ARG A 198 -13.03 -15.16 -3.81
C ARG A 198 -14.29 -15.63 -3.11
N SER A 199 -14.59 -15.06 -1.95
CA SER A 199 -15.74 -15.51 -1.14
C SER A 199 -16.40 -14.35 -0.37
N MET A 200 -17.69 -14.50 -0.09
CA MET A 200 -18.40 -13.59 0.80
C MET A 200 -17.84 -13.73 2.23
N GLY A 201 -17.71 -12.60 2.94
CA GLY A 201 -17.18 -12.54 4.30
C GLY A 201 -15.72 -12.07 4.41
N TYR A 202 -14.92 -12.16 3.34
CA TYR A 202 -13.57 -11.61 3.32
C TYR A 202 -13.57 -10.16 2.82
N VAL A 203 -12.76 -9.31 3.43
CA VAL A 203 -12.35 -8.01 2.85
C VAL A 203 -11.03 -8.21 2.10
N ALA A 204 -9.95 -8.48 2.84
CA ALA A 204 -8.66 -8.87 2.28
C ALA A 204 -7.85 -9.64 3.35
N SER A 205 -7.44 -10.86 3.04
CA SER A 205 -6.52 -11.65 3.87
C SER A 205 -5.47 -12.32 3.02
N GLN A 206 -4.33 -12.63 3.62
CA GLN A 206 -3.29 -13.39 2.97
C GLN A 206 -2.56 -14.27 3.97
N GLU A 207 -2.19 -15.47 3.53
CA GLU A 207 -1.38 -16.41 4.27
C GLU A 207 -0.24 -16.89 3.40
N VAL A 208 0.96 -16.91 3.96
CA VAL A 208 2.12 -17.57 3.37
C VAL A 208 2.38 -18.83 4.16
N VAL A 209 2.39 -19.97 3.47
CA VAL A 209 2.64 -21.29 4.07
C VAL A 209 4.00 -21.78 3.60
N PHE A 210 4.89 -22.02 4.55
CA PHE A 210 6.20 -22.61 4.31
C PHE A 210 6.23 -24.06 4.78
N GLY A 211 6.80 -24.95 3.96
CA GLY A 211 6.91 -26.38 4.25
C GLY A 211 8.36 -26.83 4.34
N SER A 212 8.68 -27.68 5.32
CA SER A 212 9.94 -28.41 5.43
C SER A 212 9.74 -29.76 6.12
N MET A 213 10.75 -30.62 6.14
CA MET A 213 10.65 -31.94 6.74
C MET A 213 10.22 -31.85 8.21
N GLY A 214 9.04 -32.40 8.54
CA GLY A 214 8.52 -32.45 9.90
C GLY A 214 7.97 -31.14 10.46
N GLN A 215 7.83 -30.08 9.65
CA GLN A 215 7.32 -28.78 10.13
C GLN A 215 6.63 -27.96 9.05
N THR A 216 5.77 -27.04 9.50
CA THR A 216 5.11 -26.03 8.68
C THR A 216 5.14 -24.70 9.44
N LEU A 217 5.38 -23.61 8.72
CA LEU A 217 5.26 -22.25 9.25
C LEU A 217 4.21 -21.50 8.43
N SER A 218 3.18 -20.99 9.10
CA SER A 218 2.18 -20.09 8.50
C SER A 218 2.36 -18.67 9.01
N ILE A 219 2.38 -17.71 8.10
CA ILE A 219 2.37 -16.28 8.41
C ILE A 219 1.12 -15.68 7.78
N ARG A 220 0.19 -15.21 8.61
CA ARG A 220 -1.13 -14.77 8.17
C ARG A 220 -1.44 -13.34 8.59
N HIS A 221 -2.09 -12.61 7.69
CA HIS A 221 -2.65 -11.30 7.93
C HIS A 221 -4.12 -11.25 7.49
N ASP A 222 -4.97 -10.70 8.35
CA ASP A 222 -6.39 -10.49 8.10
C ASP A 222 -6.73 -8.99 8.23
N SER A 223 -7.30 -8.41 7.18
CA SER A 223 -7.87 -7.06 7.19
C SER A 223 -9.39 -7.17 7.24
N TRP A 224 -9.98 -6.64 8.31
CA TRP A 224 -11.43 -6.67 8.53
C TRP A 224 -12.16 -5.50 7.88
N ASP A 225 -11.47 -4.36 7.75
CA ASP A 225 -11.98 -3.15 7.11
C ASP A 225 -10.84 -2.16 6.77
N ARG A 226 -11.21 -0.99 6.24
CA ARG A 226 -10.27 0.04 5.78
C ARG A 226 -9.54 0.78 6.91
N THR A 227 -9.99 0.67 8.15
CA THR A 227 -9.26 1.27 9.28
C THR A 227 -7.88 0.63 9.45
N SER A 228 -7.69 -0.59 8.94
CA SER A 228 -6.38 -1.29 8.93
C SER A 228 -5.27 -0.55 8.17
N TYR A 229 -5.60 0.35 7.23
CA TYR A 229 -4.61 1.20 6.55
C TYR A 229 -4.14 2.38 7.41
N MET A 230 -4.97 2.85 8.35
CA MET A 230 -4.74 4.13 9.03
C MET A 230 -3.47 4.16 9.88
N PRO A 231 -3.09 3.11 10.64
CA PRO A 231 -1.82 3.09 11.35
C PRO A 231 -0.61 3.35 10.44
N GLY A 232 -0.60 2.80 9.22
CA GLY A 232 0.48 3.04 8.27
C GLY A 232 0.42 4.43 7.63
N VAL A 233 -0.77 4.97 7.38
CA VAL A 233 -0.92 6.35 6.89
C VAL A 233 -0.37 7.33 7.91
N LEU A 234 -0.77 7.19 9.18
CA LEU A 234 -0.28 8.03 10.28
C LEU A 234 1.23 7.87 10.48
N LEU A 235 1.77 6.65 10.35
CA LEU A 235 3.22 6.43 10.37
C LEU A 235 3.90 7.21 9.24
N GLY A 236 3.38 7.12 8.01
CA GLY A 236 3.88 7.89 6.87
C GLY A 236 3.92 9.39 7.15
N ILE A 237 2.81 9.96 7.63
CA ILE A 237 2.70 11.39 7.96
C ILE A 237 3.73 11.80 9.03
N ARG A 238 3.95 10.97 10.06
CA ARG A 238 4.95 11.25 11.11
C ARG A 238 6.39 11.18 10.59
N SER A 239 6.65 10.34 9.61
CA SER A 239 8.01 10.05 9.14
C SER A 239 8.52 10.99 8.07
N VAL A 240 7.65 11.52 7.19
CA VAL A 240 8.08 12.31 6.04
C VAL A 240 8.85 13.59 6.41
N GLY A 241 8.46 14.28 7.48
CA GLY A 241 9.10 15.53 7.90
C GLY A 241 10.56 15.40 8.37
N ALA A 242 11.06 14.18 8.55
CA ALA A 242 12.46 13.89 8.89
C ALA A 242 13.23 13.23 7.73
N ARG A 243 12.65 13.23 6.53
CA ARG A 243 13.16 12.55 5.33
C ARG A 243 13.13 13.53 4.15
N ALA A 244 13.75 13.13 3.03
CA ALA A 244 13.73 13.91 1.80
C ALA A 244 13.82 12.96 0.60
N GLY A 245 13.35 13.42 -0.56
CA GLY A 245 13.33 12.66 -1.80
C GLY A 245 12.26 11.57 -1.83
N LEU A 246 12.38 10.67 -2.81
CA LEU A 246 11.44 9.58 -3.04
C LEU A 246 11.68 8.41 -2.07
N ILE A 247 10.60 8.00 -1.38
CA ILE A 247 10.55 6.79 -0.57
C ILE A 247 9.40 5.92 -1.07
N VAL A 248 9.71 4.67 -1.44
CA VAL A 248 8.73 3.71 -1.94
C VAL A 248 8.63 2.54 -0.98
N GLY A 249 7.43 2.33 -0.42
CA GLY A 249 7.14 1.22 0.50
C GLY A 249 7.19 1.63 1.97
N LEU A 250 6.16 1.21 2.72
CA LEU A 250 5.99 1.56 4.13
C LEU A 250 7.08 0.96 5.03
N GLU A 251 7.68 -0.15 4.61
CA GLU A 251 8.76 -0.85 5.34
C GLU A 251 9.95 0.06 5.67
N ASN A 252 10.18 1.13 4.89
CA ASN A 252 11.26 2.11 5.11
C ASN A 252 11.05 2.99 6.36
N PHE A 253 9.86 2.95 6.96
CA PHE A 253 9.50 3.65 8.19
C PHE A 253 9.21 2.72 9.37
N MET A 254 9.30 1.40 9.17
CA MET A 254 8.96 0.40 10.20
C MET A 254 10.19 -0.10 10.98
N GLY A 255 11.26 0.68 11.05
CA GLY A 255 12.53 0.35 11.72
C GLY A 255 13.19 1.55 12.38
#